data_AF-A0A8X6KNN5-F1
#
_entry.id   AF-A0A8X6KNN5-F1
#
_cell.length_a   1.000
_cell.length_b   1.000
_cell.length_c   1.000
_cell.angle_alpha   90.00
_cell.angle_beta   90.00
_cell.angle_gamma   90.00
#
_symmetry.space_group_name_H-M   'P 1'
#
loop_
_entity.id
_entity.type
_entity.pdbx_description
1 polymer ?
#
loop_
_entity_poly.entity_id
_entity_poly.type
_entity_poly.pdbx_seq_one_letter_code
_entity_poly.pdbx_strand_id
1 'polypeptide(L)'
;MARTKQTARKSTGVKAPRKQLATKAARKSALATGGVKKPHRYRTGTVALREIRRYQKSTELLIRKLPFQRLVREIAQDFKTDLRFQSSAVMALQEASEAYLVGLFEDTNLCAIHAKRVTIMPKDIQLARRIRVNVLKLKLETLKKKALISAKMRHNSYRTLTHSSSFNYYVSVSLQ
;
A
#
# COMPACT_ATOMS: atom_id res chain seq x y z
N MET A 1 -60.00 32.64 -22.38
CA MET A 1 -59.91 31.26 -22.92
C MET A 1 -58.43 30.92 -23.15
N ALA A 2 -57.87 30.00 -22.37
CA ALA A 2 -56.45 29.62 -22.43
C ALA A 2 -56.26 28.45 -23.41
N ARG A 3 -55.37 28.64 -24.40
CA ARG A 3 -55.08 27.64 -25.44
C ARG A 3 -53.98 26.69 -24.98
N THR A 4 -54.34 25.50 -24.50
CA THR A 4 -53.41 24.41 -24.21
C THR A 4 -52.95 23.75 -25.51
N LYS A 5 -51.67 23.92 -25.88
CA LYS A 5 -51.03 23.11 -26.93
C LYS A 5 -50.66 21.74 -26.35
N GLN A 6 -51.45 20.72 -26.63
CA GLN A 6 -51.01 19.33 -26.50
C GLN A 6 -50.02 19.01 -27.63
N THR A 7 -48.78 18.70 -27.29
CA THR A 7 -47.85 18.04 -28.24
C THR A 7 -47.91 16.54 -28.00
N ALA A 8 -48.35 15.79 -29.00
CA ALA A 8 -48.41 14.33 -28.96
C ALA A 8 -47.00 13.74 -28.76
N ARG A 9 -46.76 13.11 -27.60
CA ARG A 9 -45.59 12.27 -27.36
C ARG A 9 -45.93 10.85 -27.82
N LYS A 10 -45.28 10.38 -28.89
CA LYS A 10 -45.40 8.98 -29.34
C LYS A 10 -44.94 8.03 -28.21
N SER A 11 -45.86 7.26 -27.66
CA SER A 11 -45.60 6.09 -26.85
C SER A 11 -45.36 4.90 -27.78
N THR A 12 -44.10 4.55 -28.05
CA THR A 12 -43.80 3.31 -28.78
C THR A 12 -43.78 2.15 -27.78
N GLY A 13 -44.97 1.61 -27.53
CA GLY A 13 -45.17 0.29 -26.97
C GLY A 13 -45.05 -0.79 -28.05
N VAL A 14 -44.28 -1.83 -27.72
CA VAL A 14 -44.37 -3.23 -28.15
C VAL A 14 -44.22 -3.59 -29.64
N LYS A 15 -43.10 -4.29 -29.89
CA LYS A 15 -42.68 -5.12 -31.04
C LYS A 15 -43.79 -5.89 -31.77
N ALA A 16 -43.76 -5.84 -33.11
CA ALA A 16 -44.30 -6.88 -34.00
C ALA A 16 -43.16 -7.79 -34.52
N PRO A 17 -43.37 -9.10 -34.76
CA PRO A 17 -42.31 -10.00 -35.20
C PRO A 17 -42.13 -9.86 -36.72
N ARG A 18 -40.96 -9.40 -37.16
CA ARG A 18 -40.63 -9.32 -38.59
C ARG A 18 -39.31 -10.05 -38.88
N LYS A 19 -39.39 -10.98 -39.83
CA LYS A 19 -38.38 -11.72 -40.61
C LYS A 19 -36.90 -11.49 -40.22
N GLN A 20 -36.21 -12.60 -39.92
CA GLN A 20 -34.76 -12.68 -39.79
C GLN A 20 -34.07 -12.14 -41.06
N LEU A 21 -33.41 -10.99 -40.90
CA LEU A 21 -32.34 -10.52 -41.78
C LEU A 21 -31.21 -10.14 -40.84
N ALA A 22 -30.02 -10.68 -41.09
CA ALA A 22 -28.84 -10.52 -40.26
C ALA A 22 -28.55 -9.03 -40.01
N THR A 23 -28.93 -8.53 -38.85
CA THR A 23 -28.58 -7.19 -38.41
C THR A 23 -27.17 -7.23 -37.86
N LYS A 24 -26.20 -7.06 -38.76
CA LYS A 24 -24.86 -6.60 -38.42
C LYS A 24 -25.06 -5.40 -37.49
N ALA A 25 -24.65 -5.52 -36.22
CA ALA A 25 -24.85 -4.50 -35.21
C ALA A 25 -24.05 -3.24 -35.58
N ALA A 26 -24.65 -2.37 -36.40
CA ALA A 26 -24.19 -1.02 -36.63
C ALA A 26 -24.34 -0.27 -35.32
N ARG A 27 -23.29 -0.30 -34.49
CA ARG A 27 -23.20 0.57 -33.31
C ARG A 27 -23.39 2.00 -33.79
N LYS A 28 -24.26 2.71 -33.08
CA LYS A 28 -24.72 4.07 -33.33
C LYS A 28 -23.55 5.07 -33.27
N SER A 29 -22.71 5.14 -34.29
CA SER A 29 -21.89 6.31 -34.61
C SER A 29 -22.55 7.01 -35.79
N ALA A 30 -23.00 8.23 -35.55
CA ALA A 30 -23.99 8.97 -36.33
C ALA A 30 -23.65 9.13 -37.83
N LEU A 31 -24.72 9.29 -38.62
CA LEU A 31 -24.69 9.77 -40.00
C LEU A 31 -23.89 11.08 -40.09
N ALA A 32 -22.95 11.11 -41.03
CA ALA A 32 -22.05 12.23 -41.27
C ALA A 32 -22.77 13.41 -41.92
N THR A 33 -23.07 14.43 -41.11
CA THR A 33 -23.13 15.85 -41.52
C THR A 33 -22.96 16.68 -40.26
N GLY A 34 -21.74 17.18 -40.04
CA GLY A 34 -21.39 18.05 -38.91
C GLY A 34 -20.45 17.41 -37.89
N GLY A 35 -19.14 17.67 -38.05
CA GLY A 35 -18.09 17.58 -37.03
C GLY A 35 -17.98 16.27 -36.23
N VAL A 36 -16.89 15.53 -36.41
CA VAL A 36 -16.53 14.40 -35.54
C VAL A 36 -16.58 14.87 -34.07
N LYS A 37 -17.49 14.30 -33.27
CA LYS A 37 -17.60 14.60 -31.84
C LYS A 37 -16.25 14.33 -31.18
N LYS A 38 -15.62 15.37 -30.63
CA LYS A 38 -14.33 15.23 -29.93
C LYS A 38 -14.44 14.14 -28.86
N PRO A 39 -13.48 13.20 -28.79
CA PRO A 39 -13.49 12.19 -27.74
C PRO A 39 -13.42 12.87 -26.37
N HIS A 40 -14.20 12.36 -25.43
CA HIS A 40 -14.23 12.90 -24.07
C HIS A 40 -12.86 12.69 -23.41
N ARG A 41 -12.23 13.77 -22.94
CA ARG A 41 -10.97 13.76 -22.17
C ARG A 41 -11.20 14.27 -20.76
N TYR A 42 -10.80 13.49 -19.77
CA TYR A 42 -10.82 13.93 -18.37
C TYR A 42 -9.81 15.06 -18.14
N ARG A 43 -10.13 15.97 -17.21
CA ARG A 43 -9.18 17.00 -16.78
C ARG A 43 -7.97 16.37 -16.09
N THR A 44 -6.82 17.02 -16.21
CA THR A 44 -5.60 16.60 -15.50
C THR A 44 -5.89 16.46 -14.00
N GLY A 45 -5.38 15.41 -13.38
CA GLY A 45 -5.62 15.08 -11.97
C GLY A 45 -6.91 14.29 -11.71
N THR A 46 -7.93 14.35 -12.58
CA THR A 46 -9.18 13.58 -12.38
C THR A 46 -8.94 12.06 -12.37
N VAL A 47 -8.10 11.58 -13.29
CA VAL A 47 -7.77 10.14 -13.36
C VAL A 47 -6.84 9.75 -12.21
N ALA A 48 -5.84 10.57 -11.88
CA ALA A 48 -4.93 10.32 -10.76
C ALA A 48 -5.68 10.20 -9.42
N LEU A 49 -6.64 11.09 -9.14
CA LEU A 49 -7.46 11.00 -7.92
C LEU A 49 -8.35 9.75 -7.90
N ARG A 50 -8.81 9.28 -9.07
CA ARG A 50 -9.57 8.03 -9.18
C ARG A 50 -8.68 6.82 -8.88
N GLU A 51 -7.45 6.81 -9.40
CA GLU A 51 -6.47 5.76 -9.16
C GLU A 51 -6.06 5.70 -7.69
N ILE A 52 -5.78 6.86 -7.06
CA ILE A 52 -5.46 6.94 -5.62
C ILE A 52 -6.58 6.29 -4.79
N ARG A 53 -7.84 6.69 -5.02
CA ARG A 53 -8.99 6.12 -4.29
C ARG A 53 -9.17 4.63 -4.55
N ARG A 54 -8.92 4.17 -5.78
CA ARG A 54 -8.98 2.74 -6.13
C ARG A 54 -7.92 1.96 -5.34
N TYR A 55 -6.66 2.38 -5.41
CA TYR A 55 -5.55 1.65 -4.80
C TYR A 55 -5.56 1.68 -3.28
N GLN A 56 -6.07 2.76 -2.67
CA GLN A 56 -6.26 2.83 -1.22
C GLN A 56 -7.37 1.89 -0.71
N LYS A 57 -8.34 1.52 -1.57
CA LYS A 57 -9.42 0.60 -1.20
C LYS A 57 -9.03 -0.87 -1.36
N SER A 58 -8.10 -1.16 -2.26
CA SER A 58 -7.62 -2.52 -2.55
C SER A 58 -6.36 -2.85 -1.76
N THR A 59 -6.10 -4.15 -1.58
CA THR A 59 -4.85 -4.67 -1.02
C THR A 59 -4.07 -5.49 -2.06
N GLU A 60 -4.32 -5.24 -3.35
CA GLU A 60 -3.63 -5.93 -4.45
C GLU A 60 -2.18 -5.48 -4.56
N LEU A 61 -1.26 -6.42 -4.81
CA LEU A 61 0.13 -6.12 -5.11
C LEU A 61 0.24 -5.46 -6.48
N LEU A 62 0.96 -4.33 -6.54
CA LEU A 62 1.05 -3.48 -7.73
C LEU A 62 2.25 -3.85 -8.61
N ILE A 63 3.30 -4.45 -8.03
CA ILE A 63 4.47 -4.89 -8.79
C ILE A 63 4.18 -6.25 -9.42
N ARG A 64 4.50 -6.40 -10.70
CA ARG A 64 4.36 -7.69 -11.40
C ARG A 64 5.26 -8.74 -10.75
N LYS A 65 4.70 -9.92 -10.44
CA LYS A 65 5.38 -11.00 -9.71
C LYS A 65 6.66 -11.50 -10.39
N LEU A 66 6.64 -11.74 -11.70
CA LEU A 66 7.78 -12.32 -12.41
C LEU A 66 9.01 -11.40 -12.45
N PRO A 67 8.89 -10.10 -12.81
CA PRO A 67 10.01 -9.15 -12.70
C PRO A 67 10.55 -9.03 -11.27
N PHE A 68 9.68 -8.94 -10.26
CA PHE A 68 10.10 -8.87 -8.86
C PHE A 68 10.89 -10.11 -8.44
N GLN A 69 10.41 -11.30 -8.81
CA GLN A 69 11.12 -12.55 -8.54
C GLN A 69 12.50 -12.60 -9.21
N ARG A 70 12.64 -12.09 -10.44
CA ARG A 70 13.94 -12.03 -11.14
C ARG A 70 14.90 -11.10 -10.38
N LEU A 71 14.43 -9.92 -9.97
CA LEU A 71 15.23 -8.97 -9.19
C LEU A 71 15.69 -9.56 -7.85
N VAL A 72 14.80 -10.27 -7.13
CA VAL A 72 15.16 -10.94 -5.86
C VAL A 72 16.28 -11.96 -6.08
N ARG A 73 16.22 -12.74 -7.16
CA ARG A 73 17.24 -13.74 -7.49
C ARG A 73 18.55 -13.12 -7.94
N GLU A 74 18.48 -12.05 -8.73
CA GLU A 74 19.65 -11.26 -9.15
C GLU A 74 20.42 -10.74 -7.93
N ILE A 75 19.74 -10.06 -7.01
CA ILE A 75 20.36 -9.54 -5.78
C ILE A 75 20.90 -10.68 -4.91
N ALA A 76 20.17 -11.78 -4.77
CA ALA A 76 20.59 -12.90 -3.94
C ALA A 76 21.86 -13.59 -4.46
N GLN A 77 22.04 -13.62 -5.78
CA GLN A 77 23.19 -14.23 -6.43
C GLN A 77 24.50 -13.54 -6.04
N ASP A 78 24.48 -12.23 -5.79
CA ASP A 78 25.65 -11.45 -5.35
C ASP A 78 26.14 -11.88 -3.95
N PHE A 79 25.27 -12.48 -3.13
CA PHE A 79 25.62 -12.93 -1.78
C PHE A 79 25.98 -14.41 -1.73
N LYS A 80 25.20 -15.26 -2.40
CA LYS A 80 25.43 -16.70 -2.44
C LYS A 80 24.84 -17.31 -3.70
N THR A 81 25.67 -18.06 -4.42
CA THR A 81 25.24 -18.80 -5.60
C THR A 81 24.33 -19.97 -5.22
N ASP A 82 23.43 -20.35 -6.14
CA ASP A 82 22.56 -21.53 -6.03
C ASP A 82 21.52 -21.52 -4.90
N LEU A 83 21.06 -20.33 -4.50
CA LEU A 83 19.97 -20.18 -3.53
C LEU A 83 18.61 -20.59 -4.12
N ARG A 84 17.93 -21.49 -3.41
CA ARG A 84 16.54 -21.87 -3.70
C ARG A 84 15.58 -21.04 -2.84
N PHE A 85 14.62 -20.39 -3.49
CA PHE A 85 13.59 -19.61 -2.82
C PHE A 85 12.28 -20.38 -2.77
N GLN A 86 11.66 -20.40 -1.59
CA GLN A 86 10.26 -20.81 -1.44
C GLN A 86 9.35 -19.75 -2.08
N SER A 87 8.20 -20.17 -2.62
CA SER A 87 7.22 -19.25 -3.21
C SER A 87 6.69 -18.23 -2.19
N SER A 88 6.42 -18.67 -0.95
CA SER A 88 5.99 -17.79 0.14
C SER A 88 7.05 -16.77 0.55
N ALA A 89 8.33 -17.12 0.49
CA ALA A 89 9.43 -16.20 0.81
C ALA A 89 9.48 -15.03 -0.19
N VAL A 90 9.33 -15.30 -1.48
CA VAL A 90 9.29 -14.26 -2.51
C VAL A 90 8.06 -13.36 -2.34
N MET A 91 6.91 -13.95 -2.00
CA MET A 91 5.68 -13.19 -1.72
C MET A 91 5.84 -12.28 -0.48
N ALA A 92 6.42 -12.80 0.61
CA ALA A 92 6.67 -12.02 1.81
C ALA A 92 7.64 -10.86 1.55
N LEU A 93 8.70 -11.08 0.75
CA LEU A 93 9.60 -10.02 0.31
C LEU A 93 8.87 -8.96 -0.51
N GLN A 94 7.95 -9.37 -1.38
CA GLN A 94 7.16 -8.45 -2.19
C GLN A 94 6.22 -7.61 -1.34
N GLU A 95 5.46 -8.23 -0.43
CA GLU A 95 4.58 -7.54 0.50
C GLU A 95 5.32 -6.51 1.35
N ALA A 96 6.47 -6.92 1.93
CA ALA A 96 7.28 -6.02 2.73
C ALA A 96 7.86 -4.85 1.91
N SER A 97 8.30 -5.12 0.68
CA SER A 97 8.87 -4.10 -0.21
C SER A 97 7.83 -3.08 -0.65
N GLU A 98 6.65 -3.53 -1.06
CA GLU A 98 5.56 -2.63 -1.47
C GLU A 98 5.03 -1.81 -0.29
N ALA A 99 4.86 -2.42 0.89
CA ALA A 99 4.47 -1.71 2.11
C ALA A 99 5.49 -0.62 2.48
N TYR A 100 6.79 -0.92 2.37
CA TYR A 100 7.85 0.06 2.60
C TYR A 100 7.78 1.23 1.61
N LEU A 101 7.60 0.93 0.31
CA LEU A 101 7.52 1.96 -0.73
C LEU A 101 6.28 2.86 -0.57
N VAL A 102 5.11 2.29 -0.24
CA VAL A 102 3.90 3.07 0.04
C VAL A 102 4.14 4.03 1.21
N GLY A 103 4.67 3.52 2.32
CA GLY A 103 5.00 4.37 3.47
C GLY A 103 6.05 5.44 3.13
N LEU A 104 7.01 5.15 2.25
CA LEU A 104 7.99 6.13 1.76
C LEU A 104 7.33 7.22 0.91
N PHE A 105 6.39 6.86 0.04
CA PHE A 105 5.67 7.83 -0.78
C PHE A 105 4.73 8.72 0.03
N GLU A 106 4.15 8.22 1.13
CA GLU A 106 3.37 9.04 2.06
C GLU A 106 4.22 10.17 2.67
N ASP A 107 5.38 9.84 3.25
CA ASP A 107 6.30 10.84 3.81
C ASP A 107 6.83 11.80 2.73
N THR A 108 7.14 11.26 1.54
CA THR A 108 7.62 12.05 0.40
C THR A 108 6.56 13.06 -0.04
N ASN A 109 5.29 12.65 -0.05
CA ASN A 109 4.16 13.52 -0.38
C ASN A 109 4.02 14.64 0.66
N LEU A 110 4.17 14.34 1.96
CA LEU A 110 4.18 15.37 3.00
C LEU A 110 5.32 16.38 2.81
N CYS A 111 6.52 15.92 2.41
CA CYS A 111 7.64 16.80 2.10
C CYS A 111 7.36 17.70 0.88
N ALA A 112 6.71 17.17 -0.16
CA ALA A 112 6.32 17.96 -1.33
C ALA A 112 5.28 19.03 -0.98
N ILE A 113 4.26 18.68 -0.18
CA ILE A 113 3.22 19.60 0.32
C ILE A 113 3.83 20.68 1.20
N HIS A 114 4.77 20.32 2.08
CA HIS A 114 5.49 21.27 2.92
C HIS A 114 6.23 22.33 2.08
N ALA A 115 6.75 21.94 0.91
CA ALA A 115 7.36 22.83 -0.07
C ALA A 115 6.37 23.48 -1.06
N LYS A 116 5.06 23.48 -0.76
CA LYS A 116 3.98 24.05 -1.59
C LYS A 116 3.88 23.45 -3.02
N ARG A 117 4.27 22.19 -3.19
CA ARG A 117 4.18 21.45 -4.47
C ARG A 117 3.21 20.28 -4.36
N VAL A 118 2.65 19.87 -5.50
CA VAL A 118 1.82 18.67 -5.64
C VAL A 118 2.60 17.50 -6.26
N THR A 119 3.66 17.81 -7.03
CA THR A 119 4.52 16.81 -7.66
C THR A 119 5.70 16.47 -6.76
N ILE A 120 5.84 15.19 -6.43
CA ILE A 120 7.00 14.66 -5.70
C ILE A 120 8.27 14.71 -6.55
N MET A 121 9.40 14.98 -5.93
CA MET A 121 10.72 15.08 -6.56
C MET A 121 11.75 14.22 -5.83
N PRO A 122 12.89 13.88 -6.44
CA PRO A 122 13.94 13.09 -5.79
C PRO A 122 14.44 13.68 -4.47
N LYS A 123 14.49 15.02 -4.36
CA LYS A 123 14.85 15.74 -3.12
C LYS A 123 13.88 15.45 -1.95
N ASP A 124 12.61 15.22 -2.24
CA ASP A 124 11.59 14.91 -1.24
C ASP A 124 11.82 13.49 -0.68
N ILE A 125 12.18 12.54 -1.56
CA ILE A 125 12.53 11.16 -1.16
C ILE A 125 13.80 11.16 -0.31
N GLN A 126 14.82 11.92 -0.73
CA GLN A 126 16.07 12.03 0.02
C GLN A 126 15.83 12.61 1.42
N LEU A 127 15.00 13.65 1.53
CA LEU A 127 14.62 14.25 2.81
C LEU A 127 13.85 13.26 3.69
N ALA A 128 12.82 12.60 3.15
CA ALA A 128 12.03 11.61 3.86
C ALA A 128 12.91 10.46 4.40
N ARG A 129 13.84 9.94 3.58
CA ARG A 129 14.79 8.90 4.00
C ARG A 129 15.71 9.37 5.12
N ARG A 130 16.27 10.59 5.02
CA ARG A 130 17.15 11.16 6.05
C ARG A 130 16.42 11.27 7.40
N ILE A 131 15.19 11.77 7.40
CA ILE A 131 14.38 11.89 8.61
C ILE A 131 14.05 10.51 9.18
N ARG A 132 13.60 9.56 8.35
CA ARG A 132 13.26 8.19 8.78
C ARG A 132 14.45 7.47 9.42
N VAL A 133 15.64 7.53 8.81
CA VAL A 133 16.84 6.86 9.34
C VAL A 133 17.19 7.39 10.73
N ASN A 134 17.09 8.69 10.95
CA ASN A 134 17.34 9.29 12.27
C ASN A 134 16.32 8.83 13.32
N VAL A 135 15.04 8.79 12.97
CA VAL A 135 13.98 8.31 13.87
C VAL A 135 14.15 6.82 14.20
N LEU A 136 14.49 5.98 13.21
CA LEU A 136 14.73 4.55 13.42
C LEU A 136 15.97 4.30 14.28
N LYS A 137 17.04 5.08 14.10
CA LYS A 137 18.25 5.02 14.93
C LYS A 137 17.91 5.32 16.40
N LEU A 138 17.13 6.37 16.65
CA LEU A 138 16.67 6.71 18.01
C LEU A 138 15.77 5.64 18.62
N LYS A 139 14.85 5.06 17.85
CA LYS A 139 13.98 3.95 18.29
C LYS A 139 14.79 2.69 18.61
N LEU A 140 15.78 2.35 17.80
CA LEU A 140 16.65 1.20 18.03
C LEU A 140 17.47 1.41 19.31
N GLU A 141 18.05 2.60 19.51
CA GLU A 141 18.82 2.91 20.71
C GLU A 141 17.95 2.90 21.98
N THR A 142 16.71 3.39 21.90
CA THR A 142 15.77 3.28 23.02
C THR A 142 15.34 1.85 23.30
N LEU A 143 15.11 1.02 22.28
CA LEU A 143 14.79 -0.39 22.45
C LEU A 143 15.97 -1.18 23.03
N LYS A 144 17.20 -0.94 22.58
CA LYS A 144 18.41 -1.50 23.17
C LYS A 144 18.54 -1.13 24.65
N LYS A 145 18.33 0.15 24.99
CA LYS A 145 18.34 0.61 26.39
C LYS A 145 17.25 -0.07 27.23
N LYS A 146 16.02 -0.18 26.72
CA LYS A 146 14.92 -0.90 27.40
C LYS A 146 15.24 -2.38 27.59
N ALA A 147 15.79 -3.04 26.58
CA ALA A 147 16.19 -4.45 26.65
C ALA A 147 17.34 -4.65 27.66
N LEU A 148 18.33 -3.77 27.68
CA LEU A 148 19.43 -3.79 28.65
C LEU A 148 18.93 -3.61 30.08
N ILE A 149 18.03 -2.63 30.31
CA ILE A 149 17.41 -2.41 31.61
C ILE A 149 16.59 -3.63 32.03
N SER A 150 15.78 -4.20 31.14
CA SER A 150 15.04 -5.45 31.39
C SER A 150 15.95 -6.62 31.73
N ALA A 151 17.08 -6.77 31.03
CA ALA A 151 18.07 -7.82 31.31
C ALA A 151 18.77 -7.60 32.67
N LYS A 152 19.09 -6.35 33.01
CA LYS A 152 19.68 -5.96 34.31
C LYS A 152 18.70 -6.22 35.45
N MET A 153 17.42 -5.89 35.28
CA MET A 153 16.35 -6.14 36.25
C MET A 153 16.12 -7.64 36.46
N ARG A 154 16.15 -8.43 35.38
CA ARG A 154 16.09 -9.90 35.46
C ARG A 154 17.27 -10.47 36.27
N HIS A 155 18.51 -10.06 35.98
CA HIS A 155 19.68 -10.50 36.76
C HIS A 155 19.62 -10.08 38.24
N ASN A 156 19.10 -8.89 38.56
CA ASN A 156 18.96 -8.44 39.94
C ASN A 156 17.92 -9.27 40.72
N SER A 157 16.82 -9.66 40.07
CA SER A 157 15.78 -10.49 40.67
C SER A 157 16.26 -11.92 41.00
N TYR A 158 17.17 -12.50 40.20
CA TYR A 158 17.80 -13.79 40.52
C TYR A 158 18.82 -13.68 41.66
N ARG A 159 19.54 -12.55 41.78
CA ARG A 159 20.51 -12.31 42.86
C ARG A 159 19.86 -12.13 44.24
N THR A 160 18.66 -11.54 44.30
CA THR A 160 17.89 -11.41 45.54
C THR A 160 17.26 -12.73 45.98
N LEU A 161 16.86 -13.59 45.04
CA LEU A 161 16.31 -14.92 45.34
C LEU A 161 17.36 -15.88 45.90
N THR A 162 18.61 -15.81 45.42
CA THR A 162 19.72 -16.62 45.97
C THR A 162 20.14 -16.15 47.37
N HIS A 163 20.05 -14.84 47.67
CA HIS A 163 20.35 -14.34 49.02
C HIS A 163 19.23 -14.62 50.04
N SER A 164 17.96 -14.62 49.63
CA SER A 164 16.84 -14.93 50.54
C SER A 164 16.70 -16.43 50.83
N SER A 165 17.09 -17.30 49.88
CA SER A 165 17.09 -18.75 50.11
C SER A 165 18.25 -19.22 50.97
N SER A 166 19.42 -18.57 50.93
CA SER A 166 20.50 -18.81 51.89
C SER A 166 20.18 -18.31 53.31
N PHE A 167 19.38 -17.25 53.46
CA PHE A 167 18.99 -16.74 54.78
C PHE A 167 17.96 -17.65 55.47
N ASN A 168 16.99 -18.20 54.72
CA ASN A 168 16.01 -19.15 55.26
C ASN A 168 16.61 -20.52 55.59
N TYR A 169 17.62 -20.99 54.84
CA TYR A 169 18.33 -22.24 55.19
C TYR A 169 19.17 -22.12 56.46
N TYR A 170 19.77 -20.95 56.75
CA TYR A 170 20.54 -20.75 57.97
C TYR A 170 19.65 -20.64 59.23
N VAL A 171 18.45 -20.06 59.12
CA VAL A 171 17.53 -19.96 60.28
C VAL A 171 16.89 -21.31 60.64
N SER A 172 16.64 -22.19 59.68
CA SER A 172 16.10 -23.54 59.97
C SER A 172 17.11 -24.52 60.59
N VAL A 173 18.42 -24.33 60.40
CA VAL A 173 19.44 -25.25 60.94
C VAL A 173 19.89 -24.86 62.36
N SER A 174 19.60 -23.64 62.84
CA SER A 174 19.91 -23.20 64.21
C SER A 174 18.79 -23.42 65.23
N LEU A 175 17.70 -24.11 64.87
CA LEU A 175 16.54 -24.39 65.73
C LEU A 175 16.33 -25.89 66.03
N GLN A 176 17.39 -26.70 65.88
CA GLN A 176 17.44 -28.12 66.24
C GLN A 176 18.65 -28.39 67.12
#